data_AF-A0A0G0YYC8-F1
#
_entry.id   AF-A0A0G0YYC8-F1
#
_cell.length_a   1.000
_cell.length_b   1.000
_cell.length_c   1.000
_cell.angle_alpha   90.00
_cell.angle_beta   90.00
_cell.angle_gamma   90.00
#
_symmetry.space_group_name_H-M   'P 1'
#
loop_
_entity.id
_entity.type
_entity.pdbx_description
1 polymer ?
#
loop_
_entity_poly.entity_id
_entity_poly.type
_entity_poly.pdbx_seq_one_letter_code
_entity_poly.pdbx_strand_id
1 'polypeptide(L)'
;MSNFLINFGTLIPGTPVTLTSTLTVSAGGAGGYKVTTRESGSLQTSGGQSIPDATCDTGTCTESAAGVWSQATTYGFGYNMSGQDIPSDFINSTYFRHFANAGLSQTDQIVMINANVGRSRTATITYKVNISGVQG
;
A
#
# COMPACT_ATOMS: atom_id res chain seq x y z
N MET A 1 23.45 2.94 -2.55
CA MET A 1 22.34 3.34 -3.44
C MET A 1 21.10 2.57 -3.00
N SER A 2 20.14 3.23 -2.36
CA SER A 2 18.87 2.60 -1.96
C SER A 2 17.92 2.65 -3.15
N ASN A 3 17.78 1.53 -3.85
CA ASN A 3 16.89 1.40 -5.00
C ASN A 3 15.48 1.10 -4.46
N PHE A 4 14.66 2.12 -4.22
CA PHE A 4 13.25 1.98 -3.81
C PHE A 4 12.33 1.54 -4.96
N LEU A 5 12.89 0.89 -5.98
CA LEU A 5 12.15 0.42 -7.13
C LEU A 5 11.43 -0.88 -6.79
N ILE A 6 10.09 -0.83 -6.75
CA ILE A 6 9.24 -2.00 -6.64
C ILE A 6 8.80 -2.39 -8.04
N ASN A 7 9.42 -3.45 -8.56
CA ASN A 7 9.09 -4.00 -9.87
C ASN A 7 8.34 -5.32 -9.68
N PHE A 8 7.05 -5.34 -10.01
CA PHE A 8 6.22 -6.54 -9.95
C PHE A 8 6.49 -7.56 -11.06
N GLY A 9 7.31 -7.21 -12.05
CA GLY A 9 7.61 -8.07 -13.19
C GLY A 9 6.38 -8.33 -14.05
N THR A 10 6.30 -9.53 -14.60
CA THR A 10 5.14 -9.96 -15.40
C THR A 10 4.00 -10.39 -14.50
N LEU A 11 2.85 -9.74 -14.65
CA LEU A 11 1.63 -10.09 -13.94
C LEU A 11 0.82 -11.11 -14.74
N ILE A 12 0.29 -12.13 -14.07
CA ILE A 12 -0.60 -13.12 -14.66
C ILE A 12 -2.02 -12.85 -14.13
N PRO A 13 -3.03 -12.73 -15.00
CA PRO A 13 -4.42 -12.57 -14.57
C PRO A 13 -4.88 -13.60 -13.54
N GLY A 14 -5.54 -13.12 -12.48
CA GLY A 14 -6.03 -13.97 -11.38
C GLY A 14 -4.94 -14.56 -10.49
N THR A 15 -3.68 -14.16 -10.65
CA THR A 15 -2.56 -14.59 -9.80
C THR A 15 -2.00 -13.38 -9.04
N PRO A 16 -2.44 -13.15 -7.79
CA PRO A 16 -1.95 -12.03 -7.00
C PRO A 16 -0.44 -12.10 -6.75
N VAL A 17 0.25 -10.98 -6.93
CA VAL A 17 1.67 -10.83 -6.63
C VAL A 17 1.83 -9.89 -5.44
N THR A 18 2.73 -10.26 -4.51
CA THR A 18 3.08 -9.43 -3.36
C THR A 18 4.56 -9.10 -3.33
N LEU A 19 4.88 -7.88 -2.92
CA LEU A 19 6.24 -7.40 -2.68
C LEU A 19 6.28 -6.61 -1.38
N THR A 20 7.44 -6.52 -0.75
CA THR A 20 7.58 -5.84 0.55
C THR A 20 8.68 -4.79 0.53
N SER A 21 8.48 -3.74 1.33
CA SER A 21 9.50 -2.74 1.66
C SER A 21 9.51 -2.49 3.16
N THR A 22 10.69 -2.19 3.69
CA THR A 22 10.86 -1.81 5.10
C THR A 22 10.99 -0.30 5.22
N LEU A 23 10.08 0.32 5.98
CA LEU A 23 10.13 1.72 6.36
C LEU A 23 10.86 1.84 7.69
N THR A 24 11.94 2.63 7.73
CA THR A 24 12.70 2.90 8.96
C THR A 24 12.71 4.39 9.25
N VAL A 25 12.21 4.77 10.43
CA VAL A 25 12.23 6.16 10.91
C VAL A 25 13.16 6.28 12.12
N SER A 26 14.04 7.28 12.07
CA SER A 26 14.90 7.65 13.17
C SER A 26 14.78 9.15 13.43
N ALA A 27 14.01 9.52 14.46
CA ALA A 27 13.82 10.92 14.86
C ALA A 27 14.63 11.18 16.15
N GLY A 28 15.58 12.12 16.08
CA GLY A 28 16.55 12.40 17.15
C GLY A 28 16.24 13.59 18.06
N GLY A 29 15.17 14.36 17.80
CA GLY A 29 14.77 15.55 18.55
C GLY A 29 13.27 15.58 18.82
N ALA A 30 12.82 16.42 19.77
CA ALA A 30 11.42 16.50 20.21
C ALA A 30 10.45 16.79 19.04
N GLY A 31 9.24 16.21 19.07
CA GLY A 31 8.18 16.48 18.10
C GLY A 31 7.62 15.28 17.33
N GLY A 32 8.13 14.07 17.56
CA GLY A 32 7.61 12.85 16.94
C GLY A 32 7.81 12.82 15.42
N TYR A 33 6.98 12.04 14.72
CA TYR A 33 7.01 11.97 13.26
C TYR A 33 5.67 11.52 12.66
N LYS A 34 5.51 11.80 11.37
CA LYS A 34 4.42 11.31 10.54
C LYS A 34 4.95 10.95 9.15
N VAL A 35 4.66 9.74 8.70
CA VAL A 35 4.94 9.26 7.35
C VAL A 35 3.62 9.14 6.61
N THR A 36 3.55 9.71 5.42
CA THR A 36 2.38 9.61 4.54
C THR A 36 2.71 8.87 3.26
N THR A 37 1.68 8.30 2.63
CA THR A 37 1.77 7.63 1.33
C THR A 37 0.70 8.15 0.38
N ARG A 38 1.04 8.13 -0.91
CA ARG A 38 0.12 8.38 -2.04
C ARG A 38 0.72 7.83 -3.32
N GLU A 39 -0.12 7.48 -4.27
CA GLU A 39 0.29 7.31 -5.66
C GLU A 39 0.22 8.65 -6.41
N SER A 40 1.18 8.91 -7.30
CA SER A 40 1.13 10.09 -8.18
C SER A 40 0.01 9.99 -9.21
N GLY A 41 -0.37 8.75 -9.54
CA GLY A 41 -1.43 8.36 -10.43
C GLY A 41 -1.52 6.83 -10.41
N SER A 42 -2.58 6.28 -10.99
CA SER A 42 -2.85 4.84 -10.94
C SER A 42 -1.71 4.03 -11.53
N LEU A 43 -1.44 2.87 -10.95
CA LEU A 43 -0.45 1.93 -11.46
C LEU A 43 -0.81 1.53 -12.90
N GLN A 44 0.18 1.57 -13.82
CA GLN A 44 -0.04 1.23 -15.23
C GLN A 44 0.80 0.03 -15.64
N THR A 45 0.27 -0.75 -16.58
CA THR A 45 1.04 -1.77 -17.30
C THR A 45 2.00 -1.10 -18.29
N SER A 46 2.97 -1.85 -18.81
CA SER A 46 3.87 -1.37 -19.86
C SER A 46 3.13 -0.95 -21.14
N GLY A 47 1.93 -1.49 -21.38
CA GLY A 47 1.03 -1.11 -22.47
C GLY A 47 0.17 0.13 -22.19
N GLY A 48 0.37 0.81 -21.05
CA GLY A 48 -0.36 2.02 -20.66
C GLY A 48 -1.77 1.77 -20.10
N GLN A 49 -2.15 0.51 -19.84
CA GLN A 49 -3.44 0.19 -19.23
C GLN A 49 -3.39 0.44 -17.73
N SER A 50 -4.36 1.17 -17.21
CA SER A 50 -4.46 1.42 -15.78
C SER A 50 -4.93 0.18 -15.04
N ILE A 51 -4.22 -0.16 -13.96
CA ILE A 51 -4.67 -1.10 -12.94
C ILE A 51 -5.47 -0.28 -11.93
N PRO A 52 -6.75 -0.63 -11.68
CA PRO A 52 -7.57 0.10 -10.72
C PRO A 52 -7.09 -0.14 -9.29
N ASP A 53 -7.51 0.74 -8.39
CA ASP A 53 -7.38 0.50 -6.96
C ASP A 53 -8.19 -0.73 -6.52
N ALA A 54 -7.65 -1.49 -5.56
CA ALA A 54 -8.38 -2.61 -4.98
C ALA A 54 -9.46 -2.12 -4.02
N THR A 55 -10.69 -2.63 -4.17
CA THR A 55 -11.82 -2.35 -3.28
C THR A 55 -12.05 -3.44 -2.24
N CYS A 56 -11.16 -4.44 -2.20
CA CYS A 56 -11.21 -5.61 -1.31
C CYS A 56 -12.46 -6.49 -1.57
N ASP A 57 -12.51 -7.67 -0.95
CA ASP A 57 -13.43 -8.75 -1.31
C ASP A 57 -14.92 -8.35 -1.17
N THR A 58 -15.21 -7.40 -0.27
CA THR A 58 -16.57 -6.90 -0.01
C THR A 58 -16.78 -5.44 -0.45
N GLY A 59 -15.84 -4.84 -1.19
CA GLY A 59 -15.96 -3.45 -1.63
C GLY A 59 -15.81 -2.40 -0.52
N THR A 60 -15.17 -2.75 0.60
CA THR A 60 -15.14 -1.93 1.83
C THR A 60 -13.86 -1.17 2.04
N CYS A 61 -12.75 -1.55 1.39
CA CYS A 61 -11.50 -0.84 1.62
C CYS A 61 -11.43 0.43 0.78
N THR A 62 -10.91 1.47 1.42
CA THR A 62 -10.66 2.78 0.85
C THR A 62 -9.19 3.17 1.06
N GLU A 63 -8.81 4.38 0.68
CA GLU A 63 -7.48 4.92 0.96
C GLU A 63 -7.22 5.05 2.47
N SER A 64 -8.28 5.23 3.27
CA SER A 64 -8.23 5.47 4.71
C SER A 64 -8.72 4.30 5.57
N ALA A 65 -9.30 3.27 4.97
CA ALA A 65 -9.91 2.14 5.69
C ALA A 65 -9.49 0.81 5.06
N ALA A 66 -8.90 -0.09 5.86
CA ALA A 66 -8.49 -1.40 5.42
C ALA A 66 -9.67 -2.39 5.41
N GLY A 67 -9.68 -3.27 4.41
CA GLY A 67 -10.68 -4.32 4.25
C GLY A 67 -10.05 -5.64 3.83
N VAL A 68 -10.79 -6.74 3.94
CA VAL A 68 -10.28 -8.08 3.66
C VAL A 68 -10.08 -8.27 2.15
N TRP A 69 -8.85 -8.55 1.73
CA TRP A 69 -8.53 -8.95 0.37
C TRP A 69 -7.81 -10.31 0.37
N SER A 70 -8.61 -11.37 0.31
CA SER A 70 -8.19 -12.77 0.32
C SER A 70 -8.47 -13.49 -0.99
N GLN A 71 -9.47 -13.03 -1.76
CA GLN A 71 -9.87 -13.70 -2.99
C GLN A 71 -8.94 -13.37 -4.15
N ALA A 72 -8.63 -14.41 -4.96
CA ALA A 72 -7.90 -14.25 -6.21
C ALA A 72 -8.74 -13.59 -7.33
N THR A 73 -10.05 -13.47 -7.12
CA THR A 73 -10.99 -12.77 -8.00
C THR A 73 -11.14 -11.29 -7.68
N THR A 74 -10.52 -10.82 -6.59
CA THR A 74 -10.44 -9.40 -6.25
C THR A 74 -9.22 -8.81 -6.92
N TYR A 75 -9.43 -7.87 -7.84
CA TYR A 75 -8.40 -7.25 -8.66
C TYR A 75 -8.11 -5.82 -8.21
N GLY A 76 -6.91 -5.35 -8.52
CA GLY A 76 -6.47 -3.98 -8.33
C GLY A 76 -5.07 -3.91 -7.72
N PHE A 77 -4.76 -2.75 -7.18
CA PHE A 77 -3.52 -2.45 -6.47
C PHE A 77 -3.80 -1.93 -5.06
N GLY A 78 -2.96 -2.31 -4.11
CA GLY A 78 -3.08 -1.85 -2.73
C GLY A 78 -1.92 -2.30 -1.85
N TYR A 79 -2.06 -2.05 -0.55
CA TYR A 79 -1.04 -2.37 0.44
C TYR A 79 -1.60 -2.78 1.79
N ASN A 80 -0.84 -3.60 2.49
CA ASN A 80 -0.99 -3.97 3.89
C ASN A 80 0.22 -3.44 4.67
N MET A 81 0.10 -3.29 5.99
CA MET A 81 1.23 -2.95 6.84
C MET A 81 1.31 -3.84 8.08
N SER A 82 2.54 -4.05 8.55
CA SER A 82 2.83 -4.69 9.83
C SER A 82 4.00 -3.99 10.53
N GLY A 83 4.06 -4.05 11.86
CA GLY A 83 5.14 -3.47 12.65
C GLY A 83 4.70 -2.25 13.46
N GLN A 84 5.60 -1.28 13.59
CA GLN A 84 5.45 -0.19 14.54
C GLN A 84 4.73 1.02 13.95
N ASP A 85 3.91 1.68 14.76
CA ASP A 85 3.30 2.99 14.48
C ASP A 85 2.36 3.03 13.27
N ILE A 86 1.94 1.86 12.78
CA ILE A 86 1.02 1.72 11.66
C ILE A 86 -0.44 1.98 12.08
N PRO A 87 -1.33 2.30 11.13
CA PRO A 87 -2.77 2.31 11.39
C PRO A 87 -3.30 0.97 11.95
N SER A 88 -4.24 1.05 12.90
CA SER A 88 -4.74 -0.11 13.64
C SER A 88 -5.73 -0.99 12.87
N ASP A 89 -6.21 -0.53 11.72
CA ASP A 89 -7.12 -1.27 10.84
C ASP A 89 -6.40 -2.33 9.97
N PHE A 90 -5.07 -2.30 9.92
CA PHE A 90 -4.28 -3.43 9.43
C PHE A 90 -4.26 -4.56 10.48
N ILE A 91 -5.39 -5.26 10.62
CA ILE A 91 -5.61 -6.27 11.67
C ILE A 91 -4.68 -7.48 11.50
N ASN A 92 -4.48 -7.94 10.26
CA ASN A 92 -3.59 -9.04 9.91
C ASN A 92 -3.19 -8.93 8.43
N SER A 93 -2.53 -9.96 7.90
CA SER A 93 -2.02 -10.00 6.51
C SER A 93 -3.10 -10.00 5.43
N THR A 94 -4.39 -10.12 5.77
CA THR A 94 -5.50 -10.08 4.80
C THR A 94 -6.14 -8.69 4.68
N TYR A 95 -5.76 -7.71 5.51
CA TYR A 95 -6.38 -6.37 5.51
C TYR A 95 -5.58 -5.41 4.63
N PHE A 96 -6.17 -4.89 3.57
CA PHE A 96 -5.50 -4.01 2.61
C PHE A 96 -6.24 -2.68 2.47
N ARG A 97 -5.50 -1.62 2.18
CA ARG A 97 -5.99 -0.33 1.68
C ARG A 97 -5.52 -0.13 0.24
N HIS A 98 -6.20 0.72 -0.51
CA HIS A 98 -5.61 1.27 -1.74
C HIS A 98 -4.85 2.57 -1.44
N PHE A 99 -4.06 3.06 -2.39
CA PHE A 99 -3.33 4.32 -2.19
C PHE A 99 -4.25 5.51 -2.46
N ALA A 100 -4.04 6.62 -1.74
CA ALA A 100 -4.61 7.89 -2.18
C ALA A 100 -3.93 8.33 -3.47
N ASN A 101 -4.70 8.87 -4.41
CA ASN A 101 -4.26 9.25 -5.74
C ASN A 101 -4.18 10.79 -5.86
N ALA A 102 -2.97 11.29 -6.09
CA ALA A 102 -2.72 12.71 -6.26
C ALA A 102 -3.38 13.28 -7.53
N GLY A 103 -3.46 12.50 -8.61
CA GLY A 103 -4.15 12.86 -9.85
C GLY A 103 -5.67 13.05 -9.67
N LEU A 104 -6.25 12.47 -8.63
CA LEU A 104 -7.65 12.64 -8.23
C LEU A 104 -7.83 13.64 -7.07
N SER A 105 -6.78 14.35 -6.69
CA SER A 105 -6.79 15.29 -5.54
C SER A 105 -7.19 14.64 -4.21
N GLN A 106 -6.91 13.35 -4.02
CA GLN A 106 -7.14 12.67 -2.75
C GLN A 106 -6.08 13.06 -1.71
N THR A 107 -6.46 13.00 -0.45
CA THR A 107 -5.56 13.38 0.65
C THR A 107 -4.56 12.28 0.96
N ASP A 108 -3.29 12.66 1.12
CA ASP A 108 -2.21 11.78 1.57
C ASP A 108 -2.59 10.99 2.83
N GLN A 109 -2.33 9.68 2.82
CA GLN A 109 -2.74 8.79 3.91
C GLN A 109 -1.59 8.55 4.86
N ILE A 110 -1.86 8.63 6.17
CA ILE A 110 -0.86 8.39 7.20
C ILE A 110 -0.63 6.89 7.32
N VAL A 111 0.64 6.47 7.17
CA VAL A 111 1.05 5.06 7.23
C VAL A 111 1.95 4.75 8.42
N MET A 112 2.61 5.77 8.98
CA MET A 112 3.26 5.65 10.29
C MET A 112 3.13 6.96 11.06
N ILE A 113 2.79 6.91 12.34
CA ILE A 113 2.73 8.11 13.19
C ILE A 113 3.11 7.80 14.64
N ASN A 114 3.98 8.63 15.22
CA ASN A 114 4.30 8.56 16.64
C ASN A 114 4.52 9.96 17.20
N ALA A 115 3.90 10.27 18.34
CA ALA A 115 4.07 11.56 19.03
C ALA A 115 5.42 11.65 19.78
N ASN A 116 6.02 10.51 20.11
CA ASN A 116 7.28 10.42 20.84
C ASN A 116 8.46 10.28 19.88
N VAL A 117 9.62 10.70 20.38
CA VAL A 117 10.89 10.44 19.71
C VAL A 117 11.22 8.96 19.77
N GLY A 118 11.59 8.39 18.63
CA GLY A 118 11.95 6.99 18.50
C GLY A 118 13.10 6.84 17.52
N ARG A 119 14.12 6.08 17.92
CA ARG A 119 15.16 5.59 17.01
C ARG A 119 14.76 4.21 16.51
N SER A 120 15.08 3.93 15.25
CA SER A 120 14.90 2.60 14.63
C SER A 120 13.43 2.10 14.64
N ARG A 121 12.46 3.01 14.48
CA ARG A 121 11.06 2.62 14.34
C ARG A 121 10.86 2.00 12.97
N THR A 122 10.33 0.78 12.95
CA THR A 122 10.32 -0.04 11.73
C THR A 122 8.93 -0.59 11.45
N ALA A 123 8.47 -0.43 10.21
CA ALA A 123 7.27 -1.06 9.68
C ALA A 123 7.56 -1.71 8.32
N THR A 124 6.86 -2.79 8.02
CA THR A 124 6.88 -3.43 6.70
C THR A 124 5.60 -3.08 5.97
N ILE A 125 5.73 -2.48 4.79
CA ILE A 125 4.64 -2.31 3.84
C ILE A 125 4.69 -3.49 2.86
N THR A 126 3.55 -4.14 2.67
CA THR A 126 3.35 -5.25 1.74
C THR A 126 2.42 -4.80 0.64
N TYR A 127 2.96 -4.58 -0.55
CA TYR A 127 2.18 -4.26 -1.73
C TYR A 127 1.55 -5.52 -2.29
N LYS A 128 0.33 -5.40 -2.80
CA LYS A 128 -0.37 -6.48 -3.50
C LYS A 128 -0.97 -5.94 -4.78
N VAL A 129 -0.74 -6.66 -5.88
CA VAL A 129 -1.35 -6.40 -7.18
C VAL A 129 -1.98 -7.66 -7.70
N ASN A 130 -3.17 -7.55 -8.27
CA ASN A 130 -3.83 -8.63 -9.00
C ASN A 130 -4.58 -8.02 -10.18
N ILE A 131 -4.44 -8.59 -11.36
CA ILE A 131 -5.05 -8.07 -12.58
C ILE A 131 -6.10 -9.02 -13.11
N SER A 132 -7.10 -8.49 -13.82
CA SER A 132 -8.03 -9.32 -14.58
C SER A 132 -7.47 -9.58 -15.99
N GLY A 133 -8.12 -10.47 -16.74
CA GLY A 133 -7.75 -10.74 -18.14
C GLY A 133 -7.90 -9.53 -19.08
N VAL A 134 -8.51 -8.42 -18.61
CA VAL A 134 -8.61 -7.16 -19.36
C VAL A 134 -7.33 -6.34 -19.28
N GLN A 135 -6.55 -6.49 -18.19
CA GLN A 135 -5.28 -5.77 -17.99
C GLN A 135 -4.04 -6.66 -18.24
N GLY A 136 -4.24 -7.90 -18.70
CA GLY A 136 -3.17 -8.88 -19.00
C GLY A 136 -2.64 -8.81 -20.42
#